data_AF-A0A858R0E7-F1
#
_entry.id   AF-A0A858R0E7-F1
#
_cell.length_a   1.000
_cell.length_b   1.000
_cell.length_c   1.000
_cell.angle_alpha   90.00
_cell.angle_beta   90.00
_cell.angle_gamma   90.00
#
_symmetry.space_group_name_H-M   'P 1'
#
loop_
_entity.id
_entity.type
_entity.pdbx_description
1 polymer ?
#
loop_
_entity_poly.entity_id
_entity_poly.type
_entity_poly.pdbx_seq_one_letter_code
_entity_poly.pdbx_strand_id
1 'polypeptide(L)'
;MSKVIYYVPVDEVYTSEWEYYSADQQMLEESGFDVIVVTGLFGLLRNLFNVEFVYCWWWGRSLIPILLCRFFSVPVYVTGAEHMFDLSGSGSFIDRKIYQRIGLYLSFRLSNLNLFISKHQKLSIVSMLKGVKGVVLYPSLTTSFLNPSLLLPYEIRKNTILCFCWMTHRSFVRKGIYDALKGFRIFLNSQEHPSNFELVVAGRRGDGLQFLYSLIEELELTEFVSVILDPNQSEKQSLFGSSICLLAPSYMEGFGNASLEAMSYATPVICSPEGASREVVSNTGLIMTDVGVSAVAEALGIFFNLPLQQRALMSNSASDRSNSFFSLAERVRCFKQMLEKR
;
A
#
# COMPACT_ATOMS: atom_id res chain seq x y z
N MET A 1 7.71 31.25 -3.81
CA MET A 1 6.86 30.05 -3.65
C MET A 1 6.10 30.19 -2.36
N SER A 2 4.82 29.84 -2.34
CA SER A 2 4.05 29.79 -1.09
C SER A 2 4.58 28.68 -0.19
N LYS A 3 4.59 28.90 1.12
CA LYS A 3 5.03 27.91 2.11
C LYS A 3 3.89 27.00 2.53
N VAL A 4 4.17 25.71 2.68
CA VAL A 4 3.22 24.73 3.23
C VAL A 4 3.92 23.89 4.29
N ILE A 5 3.16 23.41 5.28
CA ILE A 5 3.69 22.48 6.27
C ILE A 5 3.27 21.07 5.90
N TYR A 6 4.23 20.16 5.80
CA TYR A 6 3.98 18.72 5.71
C TYR A 6 4.13 18.09 7.10
N TYR A 7 3.01 17.85 7.77
CA TYR A 7 2.95 17.32 9.13
C TYR A 7 2.83 15.79 9.11
N VAL A 8 3.89 15.09 9.51
CA VAL A 8 3.96 13.62 9.51
C VAL A 8 4.27 13.11 10.93
N PRO A 9 3.25 12.71 11.73
CA PRO A 9 3.41 12.38 13.14
C PRO A 9 3.96 10.96 13.37
N VAL A 10 5.13 10.70 12.80
CA VAL A 10 5.89 9.45 12.90
C VAL A 10 7.37 9.77 13.13
N ASP A 11 8.13 8.80 13.59
CA ASP A 11 9.58 8.95 13.73
C ASP A 11 10.23 9.17 12.36
N GLU A 12 11.27 10.00 12.30
CA GLU A 12 11.94 10.40 11.05
C GLU A 12 12.46 9.21 10.25
N VAL A 13 12.82 8.11 10.91
CA VAL A 13 13.21 6.84 10.27
C VAL A 13 12.14 6.34 9.30
N TYR A 14 10.85 6.48 9.62
CA TYR A 14 9.78 6.03 8.72
C TYR A 14 9.58 6.96 7.53
N THR A 15 9.91 8.25 7.67
CA THR A 15 9.79 9.21 6.57
C THR A 15 10.82 8.98 5.46
N SER A 16 11.96 8.36 5.79
CA SER A 16 12.97 7.95 4.80
C SER A 16 12.78 6.52 4.29
N GLU A 17 12.22 5.61 5.10
CA GLU A 17 12.02 4.21 4.69
C GLU A 17 10.79 4.00 3.80
N TRP A 18 9.73 4.80 3.97
CA TRP A 18 8.44 4.53 3.34
C TRP A 18 8.14 5.49 2.19
N GLU A 19 8.12 4.89 0.99
CA GLU A 19 7.97 5.55 -0.31
C GLU A 19 6.85 6.59 -0.39
N TYR A 20 5.70 6.30 0.24
CA TYR A 20 4.53 7.15 0.11
C TYR A 20 4.66 8.51 0.82
N TYR A 21 5.49 8.62 1.88
CA TYR A 21 5.75 9.93 2.51
C TYR A 21 6.59 10.81 1.58
N SER A 22 7.63 10.23 0.98
CA SER A 22 8.47 10.92 0.00
C SER A 22 7.66 11.33 -1.24
N ALA A 23 6.74 10.49 -1.70
CA ALA A 23 5.85 10.80 -2.81
C ALA A 23 4.90 11.98 -2.51
N ASP A 24 4.36 12.07 -1.29
CA ASP A 24 3.55 13.21 -0.86
C ASP A 24 4.36 14.51 -0.78
N GLN A 25 5.60 14.45 -0.26
CA GLN A 25 6.50 15.59 -0.23
C GLN A 25 6.84 16.08 -1.64
N GLN A 26 7.29 15.18 -2.54
CA GLN A 26 7.60 15.54 -3.92
C GLN A 26 6.38 16.09 -4.66
N MET A 27 5.19 15.53 -4.43
CA MET A 27 3.96 16.06 -5.00
C MET A 27 3.71 17.52 -4.59
N LEU A 28 3.93 17.87 -3.32
CA LEU A 28 3.81 19.25 -2.84
C LEU A 28 4.87 20.17 -3.47
N GLU A 29 6.12 19.73 -3.54
CA GLU A 29 7.23 20.48 -4.15
C GLU A 29 6.99 20.73 -5.65
N GLU A 30 6.66 19.70 -6.43
CA GLU A 30 6.31 19.80 -7.86
C GLU A 30 4.99 20.57 -8.10
N SER A 31 4.20 20.74 -7.04
CA SER A 31 3.04 21.63 -7.06
C SER A 31 3.38 23.11 -6.94
N GLY A 32 4.65 23.46 -6.69
CA GLY A 32 5.14 24.84 -6.61
C GLY A 32 5.24 25.38 -5.19
N PHE A 33 5.17 24.52 -4.17
CA PHE A 33 5.23 24.90 -2.76
C PHE A 33 6.64 24.75 -2.18
N ASP A 34 6.99 25.64 -1.26
CA ASP A 34 8.15 25.50 -0.36
C ASP A 34 7.70 24.67 0.86
N VAL A 35 8.18 23.42 0.97
CA VAL A 35 7.66 22.41 1.91
C VAL A 35 8.49 22.35 3.18
N ILE A 36 7.83 22.60 4.33
CA ILE A 36 8.42 22.46 5.66
C ILE A 36 7.92 21.16 6.28
N VAL A 37 8.79 20.15 6.36
CA VAL A 37 8.47 18.86 6.99
C VAL A 37 8.57 19.00 8.52
N VAL A 38 7.53 18.57 9.23
CA VAL A 38 7.48 18.57 10.70
C VAL A 38 6.89 17.27 11.22
N THR A 39 7.45 16.71 12.29
CA THR A 39 6.99 15.46 12.88
C THR A 39 6.26 15.64 14.22
N GLY A 40 6.37 16.82 14.83
CA GLY A 40 5.84 17.11 16.16
C GLY A 40 5.09 18.43 16.27
N LEU A 41 4.30 18.57 17.34
CA LEU A 41 3.47 19.76 17.60
C LEU A 41 4.30 21.03 17.80
N PHE A 42 5.47 20.93 18.41
CA PHE A 42 6.36 22.09 18.60
C PHE A 42 6.85 22.62 17.24
N GLY A 43 7.26 21.73 16.34
CA GLY A 43 7.65 22.08 14.98
C GLY A 43 6.50 22.69 14.20
N LEU A 44 5.29 22.15 14.35
CA LEU A 44 4.06 22.72 13.76
C LEU A 44 3.84 24.16 14.25
N LEU A 45 3.77 24.38 15.57
CA LEU A 45 3.49 25.70 16.15
C LEU A 45 4.53 26.75 15.78
N ARG A 46 5.82 26.37 15.76
CA ARG A 46 6.92 27.26 15.38
C ARG A 46 6.80 27.79 13.94
N ASN A 47 6.21 27.01 13.04
CA ASN A 47 6.13 27.31 11.61
C ASN A 47 4.71 27.67 11.13
N LEU A 48 3.71 27.65 12.02
CA LEU A 48 2.29 27.74 11.64
C LEU A 48 1.88 29.08 10.99
N PHE A 49 2.69 30.12 11.15
CA PHE A 49 2.41 31.45 10.61
C PHE A 49 3.02 31.63 9.21
N ASN A 50 2.30 32.31 8.32
CA ASN A 50 2.69 32.57 6.93
C ASN A 50 2.79 31.32 6.04
N VAL A 51 1.94 30.32 6.28
CA VAL A 51 1.79 29.13 5.43
C VAL A 51 0.41 29.12 4.79
N GLU A 52 0.34 28.60 3.57
CA GLU A 52 -0.91 28.54 2.80
C GLU A 52 -1.88 27.49 3.36
N PHE A 53 -1.32 26.35 3.79
CA PHE A 53 -2.05 25.29 4.48
C PHE A 53 -1.09 24.33 5.20
N VAL A 54 -1.67 23.48 6.05
CA VAL A 54 -1.00 22.33 6.65
C VAL A 54 -1.52 21.04 6.01
N TYR A 55 -0.63 20.22 5.47
CA TYR A 55 -0.92 18.89 4.96
C TYR A 55 -0.52 17.85 6.01
N CYS A 56 -1.51 17.19 6.60
CA CYS A 56 -1.29 16.21 7.67
C CYS A 56 -1.39 14.77 7.16
N TRP A 57 -0.51 13.92 7.68
CA TRP A 57 -0.68 12.47 7.66
C TRP A 57 -1.31 11.94 8.95
N TRP A 58 -2.18 10.94 8.78
CA TRP A 58 -2.94 10.21 9.81
C TRP A 58 -4.02 11.01 10.54
N TRP A 59 -5.29 10.89 10.10
CA TRP A 59 -6.43 11.50 10.81
C TRP A 59 -6.46 11.18 12.33
N GLY A 60 -6.12 9.95 12.70
CA GLY A 60 -6.11 9.51 14.10
C GLY A 60 -5.05 10.19 14.97
N ARG A 61 -4.01 10.78 14.39
CA ARG A 61 -2.93 11.50 15.08
C ARG A 61 -2.98 13.02 14.85
N SER A 62 -3.87 13.50 13.99
CA SER A 62 -3.93 14.92 13.60
C SER A 62 -5.02 15.73 14.27
N LEU A 63 -5.80 15.21 15.22
CA LEU A 63 -6.88 15.99 15.86
C LEU A 63 -6.37 17.29 16.51
N ILE A 64 -5.29 17.21 17.30
CA ILE A 64 -4.70 18.40 17.95
C ILE A 64 -4.12 19.37 16.90
N PRO A 65 -3.31 18.93 15.92
CA PRO A 65 -2.89 19.77 14.79
C PRO A 65 -4.05 20.46 14.08
N ILE A 66 -5.14 19.74 13.79
CA ILE A 66 -6.33 20.26 13.12
C ILE A 66 -6.97 21.36 13.97
N LEU A 67 -7.16 21.13 15.27
CA LEU A 67 -7.74 22.13 16.18
C LEU A 67 -6.89 23.40 16.25
N LEU A 68 -5.56 23.27 16.29
CA LEU A 68 -4.64 24.41 16.24
C LEU A 68 -4.78 25.17 14.92
N CYS A 69 -4.76 24.48 13.78
CA CYS A 69 -4.93 25.12 12.47
C CYS A 69 -6.27 25.86 12.38
N ARG A 70 -7.36 25.25 12.87
CA ARG A 70 -8.69 25.87 12.92
C ARG A 70 -8.71 27.11 13.82
N PHE A 71 -8.03 27.09 14.96
CA PHE A 71 -7.91 28.24 15.86
C PHE A 71 -7.17 29.41 15.20
N PHE A 72 -6.09 29.14 14.47
CA PHE A 72 -5.31 30.14 13.74
C PHE A 72 -5.84 30.43 12.33
N SER A 73 -7.01 29.90 11.94
CA SER A 73 -7.60 30.06 10.61
C SER A 73 -6.69 29.61 9.45
N VAL A 74 -5.81 28.65 9.70
CA VAL A 74 -4.94 28.02 8.69
C VAL A 74 -5.69 26.81 8.10
N PRO A 75 -5.84 26.70 6.76
CA PRO A 75 -6.44 25.53 6.14
C PRO A 75 -5.65 24.25 6.44
N VAL A 76 -6.35 23.15 6.72
CA VAL A 76 -5.74 21.84 6.99
C VAL A 76 -6.29 20.74 6.08
N TYR A 77 -5.39 20.06 5.36
CA TYR A 77 -5.72 18.94 4.48
C TYR A 77 -5.15 17.68 5.10
N VAL A 78 -5.92 16.59 5.10
CA VAL A 78 -5.52 15.39 5.82
C VAL A 78 -5.67 14.18 4.91
N THR A 79 -4.63 13.36 4.88
CA THR A 79 -4.57 12.09 4.16
C THR A 79 -4.17 10.95 5.11
N GLY A 80 -4.34 9.71 4.66
CA GLY A 80 -3.80 8.54 5.33
C GLY A 80 -4.55 7.24 5.04
N ALA A 81 -4.11 6.18 5.70
CA ALA A 81 -4.80 4.90 5.70
C ALA A 81 -5.71 4.77 6.92
N GLU A 82 -7.01 4.70 6.69
CA GLU A 82 -8.01 4.32 7.70
C GLU A 82 -8.99 3.33 7.06
N HIS A 83 -9.39 2.31 7.82
CA HIS A 83 -10.32 1.27 7.38
C HIS A 83 -11.46 1.17 8.39
N MET A 84 -12.69 1.15 7.88
CA MET A 84 -13.84 1.06 8.77
C MET A 84 -14.10 -0.35 9.28
N PHE A 85 -13.66 -1.37 8.52
CA PHE A 85 -13.78 -2.79 8.81
C PHE A 85 -12.46 -3.49 8.43
N ASP A 86 -12.18 -4.65 9.02
CA ASP A 86 -11.06 -5.52 8.66
C ASP A 86 -11.48 -6.98 8.87
N LEU A 87 -11.54 -7.77 7.79
CA LEU A 87 -11.99 -9.16 7.83
C LEU A 87 -11.02 -10.08 8.59
N SER A 88 -9.78 -9.67 8.79
CA SER A 88 -8.79 -10.46 9.55
C SER A 88 -9.00 -10.40 11.06
N GLY A 89 -9.88 -9.51 11.55
CA GLY A 89 -10.00 -9.22 12.98
C GLY A 89 -8.83 -8.42 13.55
N SER A 90 -7.93 -7.91 12.71
CA SER A 90 -6.77 -7.11 13.13
C SER A 90 -7.14 -5.75 13.71
N GLY A 91 -8.41 -5.39 13.84
CA GLY A 91 -8.87 -4.12 14.41
C GLY A 91 -8.95 -3.00 13.39
N SER A 92 -10.10 -2.35 13.36
CA SER A 92 -10.52 -1.31 12.42
C SER A 92 -11.18 -0.14 13.18
N PHE A 93 -11.77 0.84 12.49
CA PHE A 93 -12.50 1.93 13.14
C PHE A 93 -13.54 1.45 14.16
N ILE A 94 -14.31 0.42 13.82
CA ILE A 94 -15.42 -0.05 14.66
C ILE A 94 -14.94 -0.69 15.97
N ASP A 95 -13.73 -1.24 15.98
CA ASP A 95 -13.13 -1.93 17.13
C ASP A 95 -12.50 -0.95 18.13
N ARG A 96 -12.39 0.33 17.76
CA ARG A 96 -11.80 1.37 18.61
C ARG A 96 -12.74 1.77 19.74
N LYS A 97 -12.14 2.19 20.87
CA LYS A 97 -12.88 2.75 22.00
C LYS A 97 -13.64 4.01 21.56
N ILE A 98 -14.77 4.29 22.20
CA ILE A 98 -15.67 5.38 21.80
C ILE A 98 -14.98 6.75 21.66
N TYR A 99 -14.07 7.09 22.58
CA TYR A 99 -13.35 8.37 22.52
C TYR A 99 -12.38 8.44 21.33
N GLN A 100 -11.77 7.32 20.92
CA GLN A 100 -10.92 7.27 19.73
C GLN A 100 -11.76 7.44 18.45
N ARG A 101 -12.96 6.83 18.42
CA ARG A 101 -13.92 6.98 17.32
C ARG A 101 -14.41 8.42 17.21
N ILE A 102 -14.74 9.06 18.34
CA ILE A 102 -15.11 10.48 18.38
C ILE A 102 -13.95 11.35 17.90
N GLY A 103 -12.74 11.14 18.40
CA GLY A 103 -11.58 11.92 18.00
C GLY A 103 -11.30 11.83 16.50
N LEU A 104 -11.35 10.62 15.94
CA LEU A 104 -11.17 10.39 14.51
C LEU A 104 -12.31 10.99 13.67
N TYR A 105 -13.56 10.87 14.12
CA TYR A 105 -14.69 11.55 13.48
C TYR A 105 -14.53 13.07 13.47
N LEU A 106 -14.08 13.66 14.58
CA LEU A 106 -13.78 15.09 14.66
C LEU A 106 -12.64 15.47 13.70
N SER A 107 -11.57 14.68 13.60
CA SER A 107 -10.51 14.90 12.62
C SER A 107 -11.09 14.98 11.20
N PHE A 108 -11.93 14.02 10.79
CA PHE A 108 -12.56 14.08 9.46
C PHE A 108 -13.45 15.31 9.26
N ARG A 109 -14.25 15.68 10.26
CA ARG A 109 -15.23 16.77 10.18
C ARG A 109 -14.61 18.16 10.21
N LEU A 110 -13.50 18.31 10.93
CA LEU A 110 -12.83 19.59 11.13
C LEU A 110 -11.74 19.86 10.09
N SER A 111 -11.33 18.84 9.32
CA SER A 111 -10.43 19.00 8.19
C SER A 111 -11.09 19.82 7.08
N ASN A 112 -10.36 20.79 6.50
CA ASN A 112 -10.85 21.55 5.35
C ASN A 112 -10.97 20.67 4.11
N LEU A 113 -10.07 19.70 3.95
CA LEU A 113 -10.12 18.71 2.88
C LEU A 113 -9.61 17.36 3.37
N ASN A 114 -10.42 16.31 3.17
CA ASN A 114 -9.97 14.93 3.35
C ASN A 114 -9.54 14.36 1.99
N LEU A 115 -8.35 13.79 1.96
CA LEU A 115 -7.71 13.17 0.82
C LEU A 115 -7.69 11.66 1.06
N PHE A 116 -8.59 10.95 0.39
CA PHE A 116 -8.69 9.50 0.53
C PHE A 116 -7.76 8.80 -0.46
N ILE A 117 -7.06 7.77 -0.01
CA ILE A 117 -6.08 7.04 -0.84
C ILE A 117 -6.73 6.10 -1.85
N SER A 118 -8.03 5.83 -1.72
CA SER A 118 -8.78 4.99 -2.64
C SER A 118 -10.27 5.34 -2.64
N LYS A 119 -11.00 4.98 -3.71
CA LYS A 119 -12.46 5.06 -3.74
C LYS A 119 -13.05 4.12 -2.71
N HIS A 120 -12.49 2.92 -2.53
CA HIS A 120 -12.92 2.00 -1.48
C HIS A 120 -12.91 2.68 -0.10
N GLN A 121 -11.79 3.29 0.29
CA GLN A 121 -11.67 4.00 1.56
C GLN A 121 -12.70 5.15 1.66
N LYS A 122 -12.79 6.00 0.63
CA LYS A 122 -13.75 7.11 0.61
C LYS A 122 -15.17 6.63 0.83
N LEU A 123 -15.61 5.62 0.09
CA LEU A 123 -16.98 5.08 0.15
C LEU A 123 -17.26 4.46 1.52
N SER A 124 -16.32 3.69 2.06
CA SER A 124 -16.42 3.08 3.39
C SER A 124 -16.60 4.14 4.48
N ILE A 125 -15.74 5.17 4.49
CA ILE A 125 -15.79 6.23 5.50
C ILE A 125 -17.04 7.10 5.36
N VAL A 126 -17.36 7.55 4.15
CA VAL A 126 -18.47 8.50 3.92
C VAL A 126 -19.84 7.87 4.15
N SER A 127 -19.99 6.57 3.88
CA SER A 127 -21.25 5.85 4.10
C SER A 127 -21.55 5.65 5.59
N MET A 128 -20.50 5.53 6.42
CA MET A 128 -20.65 5.29 7.85
C MET A 128 -20.60 6.57 8.69
N LEU A 129 -19.79 7.55 8.30
CA LEU A 129 -19.58 8.80 9.06
C LEU A 129 -20.29 9.96 8.36
N LYS A 130 -21.51 10.26 8.83
CA LYS A 130 -22.36 11.28 8.20
C LYS A 130 -21.68 12.64 8.08
N GLY A 131 -21.73 13.17 6.86
CA GLY A 131 -21.24 14.51 6.52
C GLY A 131 -19.72 14.68 6.56
N VAL A 132 -18.95 13.58 6.68
CA VAL A 132 -17.56 13.58 6.21
C VAL A 132 -17.58 13.84 4.70
N LYS A 133 -16.66 14.66 4.21
CA LYS A 133 -16.51 14.96 2.78
C LYS A 133 -15.04 14.92 2.41
N GLY A 134 -14.76 14.60 1.16
CA GLY A 134 -13.40 14.57 0.64
C GLY A 134 -13.34 14.03 -0.77
N VAL A 135 -12.13 13.97 -1.29
CA VAL A 135 -11.82 13.55 -2.65
C VAL A 135 -10.79 12.43 -2.62
N VAL A 136 -10.75 11.65 -3.69
CA VAL A 136 -9.74 10.61 -3.83
C VAL A 136 -8.50 11.25 -4.43
N LEU A 137 -7.35 11.04 -3.79
CA LEU A 137 -6.04 11.36 -4.32
C LEU A 137 -5.21 10.10 -4.18
N TYR A 138 -5.00 9.41 -5.30
CA TYR A 138 -4.31 8.13 -5.28
C TYR A 138 -2.85 8.28 -4.87
N PRO A 139 -2.32 7.32 -4.08
CA PRO A 139 -0.89 7.15 -3.92
C PRO A 139 -0.16 7.02 -5.25
N SER A 140 1.09 7.46 -5.24
CA SER A 140 2.02 7.36 -6.35
C SER A 140 3.39 6.93 -5.83
N LEU A 141 4.25 6.50 -6.74
CA LEU A 141 5.67 6.28 -6.47
C LEU A 141 6.44 7.56 -6.78
N THR A 142 7.59 7.77 -6.13
CA THR A 142 8.53 8.83 -6.50
C THR A 142 9.15 8.54 -7.86
N THR A 143 9.65 9.58 -8.52
CA THR A 143 10.33 9.46 -9.82
C THR A 143 11.57 8.58 -9.77
N SER A 144 12.25 8.49 -8.62
CA SER A 144 13.44 7.68 -8.39
C SER A 144 13.16 6.23 -7.99
N PHE A 145 11.90 5.84 -7.81
CA PHE A 145 11.58 4.48 -7.37
C PHE A 145 11.87 3.41 -8.43
N LEU A 146 11.66 3.73 -9.71
CA LEU A 146 11.91 2.80 -10.80
C LEU A 146 13.38 2.88 -11.21
N ASN A 147 14.07 1.75 -11.13
CA ASN A 147 15.39 1.56 -11.71
C ASN A 147 15.27 0.64 -12.93
N PRO A 148 15.28 1.18 -14.17
CA PRO A 148 15.07 0.39 -15.37
C PRO A 148 16.09 -0.74 -15.58
N SER A 149 17.28 -0.64 -14.99
CA SER A 149 18.30 -1.70 -15.08
C SER A 149 17.92 -2.99 -14.34
N LEU A 150 16.94 -2.93 -13.44
CA LEU A 150 16.44 -4.08 -12.68
C LEU A 150 15.18 -4.71 -13.31
N LEU A 151 14.69 -4.17 -14.44
CA LEU A 151 13.57 -4.75 -15.19
C LEU A 151 14.05 -5.90 -16.07
N LEU A 152 13.80 -7.15 -15.65
CA LEU A 152 13.99 -8.29 -16.54
C LEU A 152 12.80 -8.45 -17.49
N PRO A 153 13.03 -8.76 -18.78
CA PRO A 153 11.99 -9.22 -19.68
C PRO A 153 11.19 -10.35 -19.05
N TYR A 154 9.87 -10.30 -19.19
CA TYR A 154 8.97 -11.20 -18.45
C TYR A 154 9.25 -12.68 -18.77
N GLU A 155 9.62 -12.98 -20.01
CA GLU A 155 9.86 -14.32 -20.55
C GLU A 155 11.07 -15.04 -19.94
N ILE A 156 12.02 -14.30 -19.37
CA ILE A 156 13.23 -14.88 -18.77
C ILE A 156 13.17 -14.88 -17.24
N ARG A 157 12.07 -14.42 -16.64
CA ARG A 157 11.91 -14.40 -15.19
C ARG A 157 11.76 -15.82 -14.65
N LYS A 158 12.32 -16.05 -13.46
CA LYS A 158 12.11 -17.30 -12.73
C LYS A 158 10.65 -17.38 -12.30
N ASN A 159 10.12 -18.59 -12.11
CA ASN A 159 8.79 -18.82 -11.55
C ASN A 159 8.76 -18.55 -10.03
N THR A 160 9.30 -17.41 -9.62
CA THR A 160 9.32 -16.92 -8.24
C THR A 160 8.05 -16.11 -7.98
N ILE A 161 7.25 -16.58 -7.03
CA ILE A 161 6.05 -15.91 -6.51
C ILE A 161 6.48 -15.07 -5.32
N LEU A 162 6.20 -13.77 -5.34
CA LEU A 162 6.62 -12.86 -4.27
C LEU A 162 5.46 -12.52 -3.34
N CYS A 163 5.70 -12.53 -2.04
CA CYS A 163 4.81 -12.01 -1.00
C CYS A 163 5.54 -10.97 -0.16
N PHE A 164 4.94 -9.79 0.05
CA PHE A 164 5.47 -8.77 0.94
C PHE A 164 4.70 -8.67 2.25
N CYS A 165 5.38 -8.82 3.38
CA CYS A 165 4.78 -8.73 4.70
C CYS A 165 5.78 -8.26 5.75
N TRP A 166 5.33 -7.40 6.68
CA TRP A 166 6.03 -7.23 7.94
C TRP A 166 5.84 -8.52 8.76
N MET A 167 6.92 -9.17 9.20
CA MET A 167 6.90 -10.51 9.81
C MET A 167 6.35 -10.53 11.25
N THR A 168 5.13 -10.04 11.45
CA THR A 168 4.40 -10.07 12.73
C THR A 168 3.18 -10.97 12.65
N HIS A 169 2.76 -11.57 13.77
CA HIS A 169 1.57 -12.43 13.82
C HIS A 169 0.32 -11.73 13.23
N ARG A 170 0.08 -10.48 13.64
CA ARG A 170 -1.05 -9.68 13.13
C ARG A 170 -0.98 -9.47 11.63
N SER A 171 0.22 -9.20 11.11
CA SER A 171 0.39 -9.00 9.67
C SER A 171 0.20 -10.28 8.89
N PHE A 172 0.61 -11.45 9.41
CA PHE A 172 0.39 -12.73 8.74
C PHE A 172 -1.09 -13.06 8.56
N VAL A 173 -1.92 -12.79 9.57
CA VAL A 173 -3.38 -12.92 9.45
C VAL A 173 -3.89 -11.92 8.42
N ARG A 174 -3.58 -10.63 8.58
CA ARG A 174 -4.14 -9.57 7.73
C ARG A 174 -3.72 -9.66 6.27
N LYS A 175 -2.46 -10.01 6.00
CA LYS A 175 -1.87 -10.15 4.66
C LYS A 175 -2.08 -11.54 4.07
N GLY A 176 -2.70 -12.46 4.80
CA GLY A 176 -2.99 -13.81 4.32
C GLY A 176 -1.73 -14.66 4.10
N ILE A 177 -0.65 -14.44 4.86
CA ILE A 177 0.60 -15.23 4.69
C ILE A 177 0.39 -16.70 5.03
N TYR A 178 -0.49 -17.01 5.98
CA TYR A 178 -0.89 -18.38 6.28
C TYR A 178 -1.57 -19.05 5.08
N ASP A 179 -2.44 -18.31 4.40
CA ASP A 179 -3.15 -18.80 3.24
C ASP A 179 -2.23 -18.90 2.02
N ALA A 180 -1.27 -17.98 1.89
CA ALA A 180 -0.22 -18.03 0.88
C ALA A 180 0.56 -19.34 0.98
N LEU A 181 1.07 -19.69 2.17
CA LEU A 181 1.85 -20.92 2.37
C LEU A 181 1.02 -22.19 2.15
N LYS A 182 -0.16 -22.29 2.77
CA LYS A 182 -1.03 -23.46 2.63
C LYS A 182 -1.54 -23.63 1.20
N GLY A 183 -1.94 -22.53 0.56
CA GLY A 183 -2.39 -22.52 -0.82
C GLY A 183 -1.27 -22.86 -1.79
N PHE A 184 -0.06 -22.37 -1.54
CA PHE A 184 1.13 -22.72 -2.32
C PHE A 184 1.46 -24.21 -2.20
N ARG A 185 1.35 -24.82 -1.01
CA ARG A 185 1.51 -26.28 -0.86
C ARG A 185 0.49 -27.07 -1.68
N ILE A 186 -0.78 -26.67 -1.67
CA ILE A 186 -1.82 -27.31 -2.50
C ILE A 186 -1.49 -27.14 -3.99
N PHE A 187 -1.08 -25.94 -4.40
CA PHE A 187 -0.64 -25.67 -5.76
C PHE A 187 0.52 -26.59 -6.17
N LEU A 188 1.59 -26.68 -5.38
CA LEU A 188 2.74 -27.56 -5.68
C LEU A 188 2.35 -29.02 -5.86
N ASN A 189 1.44 -29.54 -5.02
CA ASN A 189 0.94 -30.92 -5.13
C ASN A 189 0.21 -31.19 -6.45
N SER A 190 -0.27 -30.14 -7.13
CA SER A 190 -0.93 -30.25 -8.45
C SER A 190 0.03 -30.13 -9.64
N GLN A 191 1.32 -29.84 -9.40
CA GLN A 191 2.30 -29.62 -10.46
C GLN A 191 3.14 -30.88 -10.73
N GLU A 192 3.41 -31.17 -12.01
CA GLU A 192 4.32 -32.26 -12.40
C GLU A 192 5.78 -31.98 -12.00
N HIS A 193 6.18 -30.71 -11.99
CA HIS A 193 7.53 -30.25 -11.67
C HIS A 193 7.52 -29.17 -10.58
N PRO A 194 7.23 -29.53 -9.31
CA PRO A 194 7.10 -28.57 -8.22
C PRO A 194 8.41 -27.81 -7.93
N SER A 195 9.57 -28.41 -8.21
CA SER A 195 10.90 -27.77 -8.05
C SER A 195 11.12 -26.56 -8.95
N ASN A 196 10.24 -26.32 -9.93
CA ASN A 196 10.33 -25.13 -10.78
C ASN A 196 9.78 -23.88 -10.10
N PHE A 197 9.12 -23.99 -8.96
CA PHE A 197 8.44 -22.87 -8.31
C PHE A 197 9.09 -22.53 -6.97
N GLU A 198 9.15 -21.25 -6.68
CA GLU A 198 9.65 -20.71 -5.41
C GLU A 198 8.67 -19.66 -4.90
N LEU A 199 8.37 -19.69 -3.60
CA LEU A 199 7.64 -18.63 -2.92
C LEU A 199 8.63 -17.83 -2.06
N VAL A 200 8.81 -16.55 -2.37
CA VAL A 200 9.63 -15.63 -1.59
C VAL A 200 8.73 -14.81 -0.67
N VAL A 201 8.94 -14.91 0.64
CA VAL A 201 8.28 -14.07 1.64
C VAL A 201 9.29 -13.01 2.11
N ALA A 202 9.09 -11.77 1.68
CA ALA A 202 10.01 -10.67 1.93
C ALA A 202 9.39 -9.58 2.83
N GLY A 203 10.20 -8.96 3.69
CA GLY A 203 9.80 -7.76 4.41
C GLY A 203 10.45 -7.61 5.79
N ARG A 204 9.98 -6.61 6.54
CA ARG A 204 10.62 -6.23 7.81
C ARG A 204 10.53 -7.35 8.84
N ARG A 205 11.56 -7.54 9.65
CA ARG A 205 11.55 -8.49 10.78
C ARG A 205 10.48 -8.12 11.82
N GLY A 206 9.91 -9.14 12.47
CA GLY A 206 8.94 -8.97 13.55
C GLY A 206 8.85 -10.21 14.46
N ASP A 207 7.90 -10.17 15.38
CA ASP A 207 7.67 -11.18 16.42
C ASP A 207 7.11 -12.51 15.91
N GLY A 208 6.61 -12.56 14.67
CA GLY A 208 6.03 -13.76 14.05
C GLY A 208 7.06 -14.69 13.40
N LEU A 209 8.33 -14.30 13.31
CA LEU A 209 9.30 -14.99 12.46
C LEU A 209 9.49 -16.48 12.82
N GLN A 210 9.58 -16.81 14.11
CA GLN A 210 9.72 -18.21 14.54
C GLN A 210 8.52 -19.06 14.10
N PHE A 211 7.32 -18.50 14.22
CA PHE A 211 6.10 -19.15 13.76
C PHE A 211 6.10 -19.38 12.25
N LEU A 212 6.57 -18.40 11.47
CA LEU A 212 6.68 -18.52 10.02
C LEU A 212 7.56 -19.71 9.62
N TYR A 213 8.75 -19.83 10.22
CA TYR A 213 9.65 -20.96 9.94
C TYR A 213 9.06 -22.29 10.36
N SER A 214 8.46 -22.39 11.55
CA SER A 214 7.80 -23.63 11.99
C SER A 214 6.66 -24.04 11.06
N LEU A 215 5.88 -23.09 10.53
CA LEU A 215 4.82 -23.39 9.56
C LEU A 215 5.38 -23.83 8.20
N ILE A 216 6.50 -23.25 7.76
CA ILE A 216 7.19 -23.68 6.53
C ILE A 216 7.67 -25.13 6.68
N GLU A 217 8.25 -25.48 7.82
CA GLU A 217 8.68 -26.85 8.12
C GLU A 217 7.50 -27.83 8.22
N GLU A 218 6.43 -27.46 8.93
CA GLU A 218 5.21 -28.27 9.07
C GLU A 218 4.56 -28.59 7.71
N LEU A 219 4.61 -27.64 6.78
CA LEU A 219 4.06 -27.79 5.43
C LEU A 219 5.04 -28.46 4.44
N GLU A 220 6.23 -28.87 4.90
CA GLU A 220 7.30 -29.43 4.07
C GLU A 220 7.70 -28.51 2.90
N LEU A 221 7.78 -27.20 3.18
CA LEU A 221 8.05 -26.16 2.20
C LEU A 221 9.48 -25.60 2.25
N THR A 222 10.36 -26.16 3.07
CA THR A 222 11.73 -25.64 3.31
C THR A 222 12.54 -25.43 2.03
N GLU A 223 12.42 -26.32 1.05
CA GLU A 223 13.14 -26.22 -0.24
C GLU A 223 12.44 -25.33 -1.27
N PHE A 224 11.22 -24.87 -0.98
CA PHE A 224 10.37 -24.12 -1.91
C PHE A 224 10.08 -22.69 -1.44
N VAL A 225 10.44 -22.34 -0.20
CA VAL A 225 10.16 -21.04 0.41
C VAL A 225 11.43 -20.37 0.89
N SER A 226 11.68 -19.17 0.37
CA SER A 226 12.77 -18.30 0.80
C SER A 226 12.22 -17.14 1.62
N VAL A 227 12.82 -16.87 2.78
CA VAL A 227 12.45 -15.73 3.64
C VAL A 227 13.53 -14.66 3.57
N ILE A 228 13.16 -13.45 3.12
CA ILE A 228 14.08 -12.30 2.99
C ILE A 228 13.69 -11.23 4.01
N LEU A 229 14.62 -10.91 4.91
CA LEU A 229 14.38 -9.97 6.00
C LEU A 229 14.98 -8.61 5.71
N ASP A 230 14.20 -7.59 5.99
CA ASP A 230 14.63 -6.18 5.95
C ASP A 230 15.33 -5.80 4.62
N PRO A 231 14.77 -6.16 3.43
CA PRO A 231 15.41 -5.88 2.16
C PRO A 231 15.58 -4.37 1.97
N ASN A 232 16.77 -3.96 1.56
CA ASN A 232 17.01 -2.58 1.16
C ASN A 232 16.26 -2.26 -0.15
N GLN A 233 16.27 -0.99 -0.56
CA GLN A 233 15.53 -0.56 -1.74
C GLN A 233 15.95 -1.31 -3.02
N SER A 234 17.25 -1.50 -3.26
CA SER A 234 17.74 -2.21 -4.45
C SER A 234 17.34 -3.69 -4.44
N GLU A 235 17.43 -4.35 -3.28
CA GLU A 235 16.97 -5.73 -3.11
C GLU A 235 15.47 -5.85 -3.36
N LYS A 236 14.68 -4.94 -2.81
CA LYS A 236 13.23 -4.88 -3.01
C LYS A 236 12.87 -4.69 -4.49
N GLN A 237 13.55 -3.77 -5.18
CA GLN A 237 13.38 -3.52 -6.61
C GLN A 237 13.77 -4.75 -7.45
N SER A 238 14.88 -5.42 -7.11
CA SER A 238 15.31 -6.66 -7.76
C SER A 238 14.30 -7.78 -7.58
N LEU A 239 13.73 -7.94 -6.38
CA LEU A 239 12.67 -8.90 -6.11
C LEU A 239 11.46 -8.66 -7.00
N PHE A 240 11.00 -7.40 -7.10
CA PHE A 240 9.92 -7.09 -8.03
C PHE A 240 10.31 -7.41 -9.48
N GLY A 241 11.43 -6.88 -9.96
CA GLY A 241 11.85 -7.00 -11.36
C GLY A 241 12.20 -8.42 -11.81
N SER A 242 12.45 -9.34 -10.90
CA SER A 242 12.78 -10.75 -11.19
C SER A 242 11.65 -11.75 -10.92
N SER A 243 10.62 -11.37 -10.15
CA SER A 243 9.49 -12.25 -9.83
C SER A 243 8.48 -12.36 -10.97
N ILE A 244 7.85 -13.53 -11.08
CA ILE A 244 6.84 -13.81 -12.12
C ILE A 244 5.48 -13.18 -11.79
N CYS A 245 5.19 -13.04 -10.48
CA CYS A 245 4.04 -12.34 -9.95
C CYS A 245 4.24 -11.95 -8.48
N LEU A 246 3.51 -10.93 -8.04
CA LEU A 246 3.27 -10.66 -6.63
C LEU A 246 1.95 -11.34 -6.21
N LEU A 247 1.96 -12.12 -5.14
CA LEU A 247 0.78 -12.65 -4.48
C LEU A 247 0.43 -11.77 -3.26
N ALA A 248 -0.77 -11.21 -3.27
CA ALA A 248 -1.29 -10.30 -2.24
C ALA A 248 -2.67 -10.78 -1.75
N PRO A 249 -2.74 -11.87 -0.96
CA PRO A 249 -4.00 -12.50 -0.54
C PRO A 249 -4.57 -11.84 0.73
N SER A 250 -4.45 -10.52 0.84
CA SER A 250 -4.80 -9.76 2.04
C SER A 250 -6.30 -9.84 2.35
N TYR A 251 -6.66 -10.04 3.62
CA TYR A 251 -8.05 -9.91 4.10
C TYR A 251 -8.54 -8.46 4.16
N MET A 252 -7.61 -7.51 4.15
CA MET A 252 -7.89 -6.09 4.02
C MET A 252 -6.65 -5.39 3.49
N GLU A 253 -6.79 -4.75 2.32
CA GLU A 253 -5.71 -3.96 1.71
C GLU A 253 -6.13 -2.49 1.59
N GLY A 254 -5.29 -1.59 2.14
CA GLY A 254 -5.66 -0.19 2.20
C GLY A 254 -5.59 0.51 0.86
N PHE A 255 -4.39 0.58 0.29
CA PHE A 255 -4.18 0.90 -1.12
C PHE A 255 -3.46 -0.26 -1.82
N GLY A 256 -2.45 -0.84 -1.17
CA GLY A 256 -1.64 -1.91 -1.76
C GLY A 256 -0.39 -1.34 -2.41
N ASN A 257 0.42 -0.59 -1.64
CA ASN A 257 1.67 -0.02 -2.14
C ASN A 257 2.59 -1.08 -2.74
N ALA A 258 2.70 -2.27 -2.12
CA ALA A 258 3.47 -3.37 -2.68
C ALA A 258 2.95 -3.81 -4.07
N SER A 259 1.64 -3.77 -4.30
CA SER A 259 1.05 -4.03 -5.61
C SER A 259 1.40 -2.94 -6.61
N LEU A 260 1.30 -1.67 -6.23
CA LEU A 260 1.71 -0.54 -7.08
C LEU A 260 3.21 -0.62 -7.45
N GLU A 261 4.06 -0.90 -6.46
CA GLU A 261 5.50 -1.08 -6.66
C GLU A 261 5.79 -2.25 -7.60
N ALA A 262 5.17 -3.42 -7.39
CA ALA A 262 5.30 -4.57 -8.29
C ALA A 262 4.84 -4.24 -9.72
N MET A 263 3.70 -3.57 -9.88
CA MET A 263 3.18 -3.15 -11.17
C MET A 263 4.17 -2.23 -11.90
N SER A 264 4.83 -1.29 -11.20
CA SER A 264 5.87 -0.43 -11.79
C SER A 264 7.08 -1.19 -12.34
N TYR A 265 7.36 -2.38 -11.80
CA TYR A 265 8.38 -3.32 -12.28
C TYR A 265 7.83 -4.34 -13.30
N ALA A 266 6.67 -4.05 -13.89
CA ALA A 266 5.95 -4.94 -14.81
C ALA A 266 5.69 -6.33 -14.19
N THR A 267 5.51 -6.42 -12.88
CA THR A 267 5.23 -7.67 -12.17
C THR A 267 3.72 -7.78 -11.97
N PRO A 268 3.04 -8.72 -12.65
CA PRO A 268 1.62 -8.95 -12.46
C PRO A 268 1.29 -9.22 -11.00
N VAL A 269 0.11 -8.78 -10.57
CA VAL A 269 -0.36 -8.97 -9.21
C VAL A 269 -1.53 -9.96 -9.21
N ILE A 270 -1.40 -11.01 -8.39
CA ILE A 270 -2.49 -11.88 -7.96
C ILE A 270 -2.95 -11.33 -6.61
N CYS A 271 -4.15 -10.75 -6.53
CA CYS A 271 -4.62 -10.14 -5.28
C CYS A 271 -6.02 -10.57 -4.86
N SER A 272 -6.28 -10.46 -3.57
CA SER A 272 -7.61 -10.67 -3.02
C SER A 272 -8.64 -9.65 -3.55
N PRO A 273 -9.93 -9.97 -3.46
CA PRO A 273 -11.00 -9.03 -3.80
C PRO A 273 -11.19 -7.87 -2.80
N GLU A 274 -10.46 -7.88 -1.69
CA GLU A 274 -10.74 -7.06 -0.51
C GLU A 274 -10.06 -5.69 -0.53
N GLY A 275 -10.69 -4.74 0.17
CA GLY A 275 -10.18 -3.37 0.28
C GLY A 275 -10.06 -2.67 -1.07
N ALA A 276 -8.92 -2.00 -1.29
CA ALA A 276 -8.62 -1.32 -2.55
C ALA A 276 -7.92 -2.20 -3.60
N SER A 277 -7.65 -3.48 -3.33
CA SER A 277 -6.91 -4.37 -4.24
C SER A 277 -7.51 -4.40 -5.65
N ARG A 278 -8.84 -4.59 -5.75
CA ARG A 278 -9.58 -4.56 -7.04
C ARG A 278 -9.45 -3.24 -7.77
N GLU A 279 -9.43 -2.14 -7.03
CA GLU A 279 -9.33 -0.80 -7.59
C GLU A 279 -7.93 -0.51 -8.13
N VAL A 280 -6.89 -0.93 -7.42
CA VAL A 280 -5.50 -0.72 -7.81
C VAL A 280 -5.10 -1.64 -8.96
N VAL A 281 -5.37 -2.94 -8.85
CA VAL A 281 -4.97 -3.93 -9.86
C VAL A 281 -5.92 -3.94 -11.07
N SER A 282 -7.21 -3.71 -10.87
CA SER A 282 -8.22 -3.69 -11.95
C SER A 282 -8.11 -4.95 -12.83
N ASN A 283 -8.10 -4.77 -14.15
CA ASN A 283 -7.99 -5.80 -15.18
C ASN A 283 -6.53 -6.05 -15.62
N THR A 284 -5.52 -5.55 -14.90
CA THR A 284 -4.11 -5.69 -15.27
C THR A 284 -3.37 -6.73 -14.42
N GLY A 285 -4.13 -7.53 -13.68
CA GLY A 285 -3.64 -8.63 -12.85
C GLY A 285 -4.74 -9.68 -12.69
N LEU A 286 -4.55 -10.62 -11.77
CA LEU A 286 -5.53 -11.64 -11.45
C LEU A 286 -6.18 -11.34 -10.10
N ILE A 287 -7.48 -11.11 -10.11
CA ILE A 287 -8.27 -10.92 -8.89
C ILE A 287 -8.78 -12.30 -8.44
N MET A 288 -8.45 -12.70 -7.22
CA MET A 288 -8.93 -13.93 -6.61
C MET A 288 -10.45 -13.90 -6.43
N THR A 289 -11.06 -15.08 -6.44
CA THR A 289 -12.51 -15.28 -6.24
C THR A 289 -12.95 -14.86 -4.84
N ASP A 290 -12.15 -15.22 -3.83
CA ASP A 290 -12.34 -14.89 -2.41
C ASP A 290 -10.97 -14.77 -1.71
N VAL A 291 -10.95 -14.59 -0.40
CA VAL A 291 -9.77 -14.78 0.47
C VAL A 291 -9.68 -16.23 0.95
N GLY A 292 -8.51 -16.64 1.46
CA GLY A 292 -8.31 -17.96 2.04
C GLY A 292 -7.50 -18.94 1.19
N VAL A 293 -7.17 -20.08 1.81
CA VAL A 293 -6.28 -21.12 1.28
C VAL A 293 -6.68 -21.61 -0.11
N SER A 294 -7.95 -21.99 -0.30
CA SER A 294 -8.43 -22.53 -1.57
C SER A 294 -8.38 -21.50 -2.69
N ALA A 295 -8.73 -20.24 -2.39
CA ALA A 295 -8.68 -19.16 -3.36
C ALA A 295 -7.24 -18.86 -3.81
N VAL A 296 -6.25 -18.96 -2.90
CA VAL A 296 -4.83 -18.85 -3.27
C VAL A 296 -4.43 -19.96 -4.23
N ALA A 297 -4.72 -21.22 -3.88
CA ALA A 297 -4.34 -22.37 -4.70
C ALA A 297 -4.97 -22.31 -6.10
N GLU A 298 -6.27 -21.98 -6.17
CA GLU A 298 -7.00 -21.79 -7.43
C GLU A 298 -6.38 -20.67 -8.26
N ALA A 299 -6.11 -19.51 -7.66
CA ALA A 299 -5.55 -18.36 -8.35
C ALA A 299 -4.14 -18.62 -8.92
N LEU A 300 -3.28 -19.32 -8.17
CA LEU A 300 -1.97 -19.76 -8.65
C LEU A 300 -2.13 -20.74 -9.82
N GLY A 301 -3.02 -21.73 -9.69
CA GLY A 301 -3.33 -22.67 -10.76
C GLY A 301 -3.80 -21.97 -12.04
N ILE A 302 -4.75 -21.05 -11.93
CA ILE A 302 -5.22 -20.24 -13.07
C ILE A 302 -4.05 -19.47 -13.68
N PHE A 303 -3.29 -18.73 -12.87
CA PHE A 303 -2.20 -17.88 -13.35
C PHE A 303 -1.14 -18.67 -14.10
N PHE A 304 -0.68 -19.80 -13.55
CA PHE A 304 0.37 -20.62 -14.19
C PHE A 304 -0.13 -21.47 -15.36
N ASN A 305 -1.44 -21.70 -15.48
CA ASN A 305 -2.06 -22.30 -16.67
C ASN A 305 -2.26 -21.30 -17.83
N LEU A 306 -2.09 -19.99 -17.59
CA LEU A 306 -2.12 -19.01 -18.66
C LEU A 306 -0.89 -19.18 -19.59
N PRO A 307 -1.07 -19.12 -20.92
CA PRO A 307 0.04 -19.06 -21.85
C PRO A 307 1.02 -17.95 -21.49
N LEU A 308 2.32 -18.18 -21.71
CA LEU A 308 3.37 -17.20 -21.42
C LEU A 308 3.06 -15.83 -22.05
N GLN A 309 2.51 -15.81 -23.27
CA GLN A 309 2.13 -14.58 -23.95
C GLN A 309 1.04 -13.81 -23.19
N GLN A 310 0.06 -14.49 -22.60
CA GLN A 310 -1.00 -13.83 -21.83
C GLN A 310 -0.45 -13.26 -20.52
N ARG A 311 0.47 -13.96 -19.86
CA ARG A 311 1.16 -13.45 -18.67
C ARG A 311 2.06 -12.25 -18.99
N ALA A 312 2.75 -12.26 -20.13
CA ALA A 312 3.54 -11.12 -20.61
C ALA A 312 2.66 -9.90 -20.95
N LEU A 313 1.49 -10.11 -21.57
CA LEU A 313 0.52 -9.03 -21.80
C LEU A 313 -0.02 -8.44 -20.48
N MET A 314 -0.28 -9.29 -19.49
CA MET A 314 -0.68 -8.87 -18.14
C MET A 314 0.43 -8.03 -17.48
N SER A 315 1.69 -8.45 -17.62
CA SER A 315 2.89 -7.74 -17.15
C SER A 315 3.00 -6.32 -17.75
N ASN A 316 2.86 -6.20 -19.07
CA ASN A 316 2.88 -4.90 -19.75
C ASN A 316 1.71 -4.01 -19.29
N SER A 317 0.51 -4.57 -19.21
CA SER A 317 -0.69 -3.84 -18.79
C SER A 317 -0.57 -3.33 -17.33
N ALA A 318 0.07 -4.11 -16.46
CA ALA A 318 0.33 -3.71 -15.08
C ALA A 318 1.24 -2.48 -15.01
N SER A 319 2.33 -2.48 -15.78
CA SER A 319 3.26 -1.34 -15.89
C SER A 319 2.58 -0.11 -16.46
N ASP A 320 1.84 -0.25 -17.57
CA ASP A 320 1.11 0.85 -18.21
C ASP A 320 0.12 1.50 -17.24
N ARG A 321 -0.62 0.69 -16.47
CA ARG A 321 -1.56 1.18 -15.46
C ARG A 321 -0.84 1.93 -14.34
N SER A 322 0.27 1.40 -13.83
CA SER A 322 1.09 2.07 -12.82
C SER A 322 1.52 3.46 -13.31
N ASN A 323 2.04 3.54 -14.54
CA ASN A 323 2.57 4.77 -15.12
C ASN A 323 1.49 5.80 -15.49
N SER A 324 0.30 5.34 -15.89
CA SER A 324 -0.78 6.23 -16.33
C SER A 324 -1.70 6.71 -15.21
N PHE A 325 -2.04 5.86 -14.24
CA PHE A 325 -3.00 6.20 -13.18
C PHE A 325 -2.36 6.57 -11.84
N PHE A 326 -1.14 6.08 -11.58
CA PHE A 326 -0.49 6.16 -10.27
C PHE A 326 0.91 6.79 -10.34
N SER A 327 1.21 7.51 -11.44
CA SER A 327 2.46 8.27 -11.53
C SER A 327 2.41 9.53 -10.67
N LEU A 328 3.59 9.99 -10.25
CA LEU A 328 3.71 11.27 -9.53
C LEU A 328 3.15 12.43 -10.34
N ALA A 329 3.41 12.46 -11.65
CA ALA A 329 2.89 13.49 -12.55
C ALA A 329 1.35 13.55 -12.56
N GLU A 330 0.69 12.39 -12.64
CA GLU A 330 -0.76 12.29 -12.58
C GLU A 330 -1.30 12.74 -11.21
N ARG A 331 -0.60 12.37 -10.14
CA ARG A 331 -0.94 12.80 -8.78
C ARG A 331 -0.82 14.32 -8.61
N VAL A 332 0.27 14.93 -9.07
CA VAL A 332 0.50 16.40 -9.08
C VAL A 332 -0.59 17.10 -9.88
N ARG A 333 -0.93 16.57 -11.07
CA ARG A 333 -2.01 17.10 -11.91
C ARG A 333 -3.34 17.09 -11.17
N CYS A 334 -3.70 15.98 -10.54
CA CYS A 334 -4.92 15.86 -9.75
C CYS A 334 -4.93 16.81 -8.56
N PHE A 335 -3.81 16.92 -7.84
CA PHE A 335 -3.69 17.79 -6.68
C PHE A 335 -3.84 19.27 -7.04
N LYS A 336 -3.18 19.75 -8.11
CA LYS A 336 -3.33 21.13 -8.61
C LYS A 336 -4.77 21.46 -8.99
N GLN A 337 -5.43 20.57 -9.75
CA GLN A 337 -6.84 20.75 -10.12
C GLN A 337 -7.78 20.83 -8.91
N MET A 338 -7.42 20.18 -7.80
CA MET A 338 -8.20 20.24 -6.57
C MET A 338 -7.98 21.55 -5.79
N LEU A 339 -6.81 22.16 -5.92
CA LEU A 339 -6.53 23.46 -5.30
C LEU A 339 -7.22 24.61 -6.05
N GLU A 340 -7.34 24.52 -7.38
CA GLU A 340 -8.02 25.54 -8.21
C GLU A 340 -9.54 25.61 -7.99
N LYS A 341 -10.17 24.51 -7.56
CA LYS A 341 -11.63 24.43 -7.35
C LYS A 341 -12.10 24.96 -5.98
N ARG A 342 -11.23 25.68 -5.27
CA ARG A 342 -11.45 26.11 -3.88
C ARG A 342 -12.09 27.47 -3.73
#